data_AF-A0A4S0JFD0-F1
#
_entry.id   AF-A0A4S0JFD0-F1
#
_cell.length_a   1.000
_cell.length_b   1.000
_cell.length_c   1.000
_cell.angle_alpha   90.00
_cell.angle_beta   90.00
_cell.angle_gamma   90.00
#
_symmetry.space_group_name_H-M   'P 1'
#
loop_
_entity.id
_entity.type
_entity.pdbx_description
1 polymer ?
#
loop_
_entity_poly.entity_id
_entity_poly.type
_entity_poly.pdbx_seq_one_letter_code
_entity_poly.pdbx_strand_id
1 'polypeptide(L)' 'MLSRKDPMETYSEQIRGFLASNFYVADAEALQNDASLLDQGIVDSTGVLEVIGFIEETFGIIVEDSELLPEN' A
#
# COMPACT_ATOMS: atom_id res chain seq x y z
N MET A 1 16.64 4.21 26.45
CA MET A 1 16.88 4.67 25.07
C MET A 1 15.83 3.98 24.20
N LEU A 2 15.11 4.75 23.40
CA LEU A 2 13.96 4.38 22.57
C LEU A 2 14.24 3.07 21.79
N SER A 3 13.30 2.18 21.50
CA SER A 3 11.93 2.38 21.04
C SER A 3 11.09 1.19 21.49
N ARG A 4 9.89 1.44 22.01
CA ARG A 4 8.85 0.41 22.02
C ARG A 4 8.63 0.08 20.54
N LYS A 5 9.04 -1.11 20.11
CA LYS A 5 8.52 -1.65 18.86
C LYS A 5 7.09 -2.01 19.22
N ASP A 6 6.20 -1.03 19.15
CA ASP A 6 4.79 -1.22 19.44
C ASP A 6 4.34 -2.44 18.62
N PRO A 7 3.58 -3.41 19.17
CA PRO A 7 3.07 -4.58 18.45
C PRO A 7 1.98 -4.20 17.43
N MET A 8 2.12 -3.02 16.82
CA MET A 8 1.46 -2.64 15.61
C MET A 8 2.33 -3.20 14.49
N GLU A 9 2.09 -4.47 14.13
CA GLU A 9 2.28 -4.87 12.74
C GLU A 9 1.50 -3.84 11.93
N THR A 10 2.23 -2.82 11.49
CA THR A 10 1.64 -1.55 11.10
C THR A 10 0.89 -1.82 9.81
N TYR A 11 -0.30 -1.27 9.61
CA TYR A 11 -1.10 -1.47 8.38
C TYR A 11 -0.24 -1.40 7.10
N SER A 12 0.77 -0.53 7.11
CA SER A 12 1.82 -0.41 6.09
C SER A 12 2.62 -1.70 5.82
N GLU A 13 2.98 -2.50 6.82
CA GLU A 13 3.70 -3.77 6.64
C GLU A 13 2.83 -4.83 5.94
N GLN A 14 1.54 -4.90 6.29
CA GLN A 14 0.59 -5.81 5.62
C GLN A 14 0.38 -5.41 4.16
N ILE A 15 0.19 -4.11 3.90
CA ILE A 15 0.04 -3.56 2.55
C ILE A 15 1.33 -3.78 1.75
N ARG A 16 2.51 -3.55 2.34
CA ARG A 16 3.81 -3.82 1.69
C ARG A 16 4.01 -5.31 1.38
N GLY A 17 3.59 -6.20 2.27
CA GLY A 17 3.65 -7.65 2.06
C GLY A 17 2.74 -8.10 0.92
N PHE A 18 1.54 -7.53 0.84
CA PHE A 18 0.63 -7.73 -0.29
C PHE A 18 1.24 -7.19 -1.58
N LEU A 19 1.75 -5.95 -1.57
CA LEU A 19 2.37 -5.34 -2.74
C LEU A 19 3.55 -6.16 -3.25
N ALA A 20 4.46 -6.57 -2.38
CA ALA A 20 5.61 -7.39 -2.74
C ALA A 20 5.21 -8.76 -3.31
N SER A 21 4.16 -9.38 -2.77
CA SER A 21 3.70 -10.70 -3.20
C SER A 21 2.88 -10.65 -4.50
N ASN A 22 2.05 -9.62 -4.68
CA ASN A 22 1.11 -9.52 -5.79
C ASN A 22 1.73 -8.80 -7.02
N PHE A 23 2.67 -7.87 -6.80
CA PHE A 23 3.36 -7.12 -7.87
C PHE A 23 4.82 -7.53 -8.08
N TYR A 24 5.29 -8.61 -7.43
CA TYR A 24 6.67 -9.11 -7.54
C TYR A 24 7.73 -8.02 -7.39
N VAL A 25 7.54 -7.14 -6.40
CA VAL A 25 8.43 -6.01 -6.17
C VAL A 25 9.82 -6.52 -5.78
N ALA A 26 10.79 -6.32 -6.67
CA ALA A 26 12.16 -6.79 -6.46
C ALA A 26 12.84 -6.08 -5.28
N ASP A 27 12.49 -4.81 -5.04
CA ASP A 27 13.04 -3.97 -4.00
C ASP A 27 11.95 -3.47 -3.05
N ALA A 28 11.83 -4.10 -1.88
CA ALA A 28 10.93 -3.63 -0.83
C ALA A 28 11.33 -2.25 -0.27
N GLU A 29 12.58 -1.81 -0.50
CA GLU A 29 13.06 -0.47 -0.15
C GLU A 29 12.47 0.63 -1.08
N ALA A 30 12.02 0.25 -2.28
CA ALA A 30 11.33 1.15 -3.21
C ALA A 30 9.90 1.50 -2.73
N LEU A 31 9.32 0.69 -1.84
CA LEU A 31 8.04 0.96 -1.18
C LEU A 31 8.23 1.98 -0.04
N GLN A 32 8.63 3.21 -0.38
CA GLN A 32 8.62 4.31 0.58
C GLN A 32 7.19 4.81 0.81
N ASN A 33 6.89 5.25 2.04
CA ASN A 33 5.53 5.67 2.41
C ASN A 33 5.04 6.91 1.64
N ASP A 34 5.97 7.75 1.17
CA ASP A 34 5.69 9.01 0.48
C ASP A 34 5.93 8.90 -1.03
N ALA A 35 6.42 7.76 -1.52
CA ALA A 35 6.75 7.63 -2.92
C ALA A 35 5.54 7.15 -3.73
N SER A 36 5.37 7.71 -4.92
CA SER A 36 4.33 7.28 -5.84
C SER A 36 4.64 5.90 -6.40
N LEU A 37 3.78 4.93 -6.08
CA LEU A 37 3.91 3.55 -6.56
C LEU A 37 3.69 3.45 -8.08
N LEU A 38 2.87 4.35 -8.63
CA LEU A 38 2.62 4.48 -10.08
C LEU A 38 3.84 5.05 -10.80
N ASP A 39 4.46 6.10 -10.24
CA ASP A 39 5.64 6.76 -10.84
C ASP A 39 6.85 5.82 -10.87
N GLN A 40 7.02 5.01 -9.82
CA GLN A 40 8.06 4.00 -9.75
C GLN A 40 7.80 2.76 -10.62
N GLY A 41 6.62 2.66 -11.24
CA GLY A 41 6.23 1.48 -12.03
C GLY A 41 6.08 0.21 -11.19
N ILE A 42 5.85 0.34 -9.89
CA ILE A 42 5.62 -0.78 -8.96
C ILE A 42 4.20 -1.31 -9.12
N VAL A 43 3.24 -0.41 -9.28
CA VAL A 43 1.84 -0.73 -9.61
C VAL A 43 1.44 0.01 -10.87
N ASP A 44 0.61 -0.64 -11.68
CA ASP A 44 -0.10 0.00 -12.79
C ASP A 44 -1.45 0.57 -12.32
N SER A 45 -2.11 1.34 -13.18
CA SER A 45 -3.46 1.88 -12.91
C SER A 45 -4.47 0.79 -12.54
N THR A 46 -4.33 -0.42 -13.09
CA THR A 46 -5.17 -1.58 -12.75
C THR A 46 -4.77 -2.20 -11.41
N GLY A 47 -3.48 -2.13 -11.06
CA GLY A 47 -2.96 -2.64 -9.79
C GLY A 47 -3.46 -1.86 -8.58
N VAL A 48 -3.70 -0.56 -8.75
CA VAL A 48 -4.29 0.27 -7.69
C VAL A 48 -5.65 -0.26 -7.24
N LEU A 49 -6.50 -0.72 -8.17
CA LEU A 49 -7.80 -1.32 -7.86
C LEU A 49 -7.68 -2.63 -7.06
N GLU A 50 -6.68 -3.46 -7.36
CA GLU A 50 -6.39 -4.67 -6.60
C GLU A 50 -5.96 -4.36 -5.16
N VAL A 51 -5.15 -3.31 -4.98
CA VAL A 51 -4.71 -2.85 -3.65
C VAL A 51 -5.88 -2.31 -2.84
N ILE A 52 -6.77 -1.54 -3.48
CA ILE A 52 -7.99 -1.04 -2.84
C ILE A 52 -8.85 -2.22 -2.40
N GLY A 53 -9.16 -3.16 -3.29
CA GLY A 53 -9.97 -4.33 -2.96
C GLY A 53 -9.37 -5.17 -1.82
N PHE A 54 -8.04 -5.33 -1.80
CA PHE A 54 -7.35 -5.98 -0.68
C PHE A 54 -7.52 -5.22 0.64
N ILE A 55 -7.39 -3.89 0.64
CA ILE A 55 -7.54 -3.06 1.83
C ILE A 55 -9.00 -3.09 2.32
N GLU A 56 -9.97 -3.01 1.40
CA GLU A 56 -11.39 -3.10 1.73
C GLU A 56 -11.75 -4.45 2.36
N GLU A 57 -11.26 -5.56 1.78
CA GLU A 57 -11.52 -6.90 2.30
C GLU A 57 -10.79 -7.16 3.63
N THR A 58 -9.52 -6.75 3.74
CA THR A 58 -8.67 -7.03 4.91
C THR A 58 -9.05 -6.17 6.11
N PHE A 59 -9.37 -4.89 5.89
CA PHE A 59 -9.65 -3.93 6.96
C PHE A 59 -11.15 -3.61 7.13
N GLY A 60 -12.00 -4.11 6.24
CA GLY A 60 -13.44 -3.86 6.28
C GLY A 60 -13.81 -2.40 6.06
N ILE A 61 -12.96 -1.65 5.36
CA ILE A 61 -13.21 -0.26 4.98
C ILE A 61 -13.79 -0.20 3.56
N ILE A 62 -14.42 0.92 3.21
CA ILE A 62 -14.85 1.21 1.84
C ILE A 62 -14.06 2.43 1.41
N VAL A 63 -13.35 2.33 0.28
CA VAL A 63 -12.63 3.46 -0.31
C VAL A 63 -13.54 4.08 -1.35
N GLU A 64 -13.97 5.32 -1.13
CA GLU A 64 -14.83 6.00 -2.10
C GLU A 64 -14.03 6.39 -3.35
N ASP A 65 -14.65 6.30 -4.53
CA ASP A 65 -14.02 6.62 -5.82
C ASP A 65 -13.46 8.08 -5.85
N SER A 66 -14.10 8.98 -5.08
CA SER A 66 -13.66 10.36 -4.88
C SER A 66 -12.35 10.50 -4.10
N GLU A 67 -11.97 9.51 -3.28
CA GLU A 67 -10.70 9.48 -2.54
C GLU A 67 -9.55 8.90 -3.37
N LEU A 68 -9.86 8.31 -4.54
CA LEU A 68 -8.86 7.78 -5.49
C LEU A 68 -8.29 8.85 -6.41
N LEU A 69 -8.91 10.03 -6.44
CA LEU A 69 -8.42 11.17 -7.18
C LEU A 69 -7.47 11.96 -6.28
N PRO A 70 -6.25 12.29 -6.73
CA PRO A 70 -5.42 13.22 -5.98
C PRO A 70 -6.17 14.54 -5.85
N GLU A 71 -6.53 14.92 -4.62
CA GLU A 71 -7.00 16.26 -4.31
C GLU A 71 -5.89 17.24 -4.74
N ASN A 72 -6.15 18.04 -5.77
CA ASN A 72 -5.20 19.00 -6.35
C ASN A 72 -5.12 20.30 -5.53
#